data_AF-A0A1Q4VH50-F1
#
_entry.id   AF-A0A1Q4VH50-F1
#
_cell.length_a   1.000
_cell.length_b   1.000
_cell.length_c   1.000
_cell.angle_alpha   90.00
_cell.angle_beta   90.00
_cell.angle_gamma   90.00
#
_symmetry.space_group_name_H-M   'P 1'
#
loop_
_entity.id
_entity.type
_entity.pdbx_description
1 polymer ?
#
loop_
_entity_poly.entity_id
_entity_poly.type
_entity_poly.pdbx_seq_one_letter_code
_entity_poly.pdbx_strand_id
1 'polypeptide(L)'
;MDGDSAVILRKVRRWLWFFLVCLVLSGLTAFPLETETRWLADFAAGPAAPLSDHLPGATAWIDRVHTGVAETNARYPFLAYGTDWLAFAHLVIAAAFWGPLKDPVRNIWVIRWAVLACGAVIPLALICGPLRGIPLAWRFIDMSFGVFGVIPLLLVLRALRPLERAFRGPATAG
;
A
#
# COMPACT_ATOMS: atom_id res chain seq x y z
N MET A 1 -25.34 -25.13 5.98
CA MET A 1 -23.94 -24.93 5.52
C MET A 1 -23.78 -23.66 4.68
N ASP A 2 -24.83 -23.23 3.95
CA ASP A 2 -24.75 -22.08 3.04
C ASP A 2 -24.71 -20.71 3.74
N GLY A 3 -25.40 -20.56 4.88
CA GLY A 3 -25.44 -19.33 5.67
C GLY A 3 -24.06 -18.92 6.21
N ASP A 4 -23.30 -19.86 6.78
CA ASP A 4 -21.96 -19.59 7.32
C ASP A 4 -20.97 -19.20 6.22
N SER A 5 -21.05 -19.87 5.07
CA SER A 5 -20.24 -19.55 3.89
C SER A 5 -20.51 -18.13 3.39
N ALA A 6 -21.78 -17.72 3.32
CA ALA A 6 -22.16 -16.36 2.93
C ALA A 6 -21.68 -15.29 3.94
N VAL A 7 -21.69 -15.59 5.24
CA VAL A 7 -21.13 -14.70 6.28
C VAL A 7 -19.62 -14.54 6.13
N ILE A 8 -18.88 -15.64 5.92
CA ILE A 8 -17.44 -15.63 5.70
C ILE A 8 -17.09 -14.81 4.45
N LEU A 9 -17.79 -15.02 3.33
CA LEU A 9 -17.56 -14.31 2.09
C LEU A 9 -17.81 -12.80 2.22
N ARG A 10 -18.85 -12.38 2.97
CA ARG A 10 -19.08 -10.95 3.26
C ARG A 10 -17.92 -10.33 4.06
N LYS A 11 -17.41 -11.04 5.07
CA LYS A 11 -16.27 -10.58 5.87
C LYS A 11 -14.99 -10.49 5.03
N VAL A 12 -14.75 -11.49 4.18
CA VAL A 12 -13.64 -11.50 3.20
C VAL A 12 -13.72 -10.29 2.28
N ARG A 13 -14.87 -10.05 1.64
CA ARG A 13 -15.06 -8.91 0.74
C ARG A 13 -14.84 -7.58 1.44
N ARG A 14 -15.23 -7.43 2.71
CA ARG A 14 -14.97 -6.20 3.49
C ARG A 14 -13.48 -5.94 3.68
N TRP A 15 -12.71 -6.98 4.03
CA TRP A 15 -11.26 -6.86 4.17
C TRP A 15 -10.56 -6.59 2.84
N LEU A 16 -11.02 -7.21 1.76
CA LEU A 16 -10.53 -6.91 0.41
C LEU A 16 -10.83 -5.45 0.04
N TRP A 17 -12.05 -4.95 0.27
CA TRP A 17 -12.38 -3.55 0.05
C TRP A 17 -11.52 -2.60 0.86
N PHE A 18 -11.32 -2.88 2.14
CA PHE A 18 -10.42 -2.09 2.99
C PHE A 18 -9.01 -2.03 2.40
N PHE A 19 -8.44 -3.18 2.01
CA PHE A 19 -7.13 -3.24 1.36
C PHE A 19 -7.11 -2.43 0.06
N LEU A 20 -8.15 -2.53 -0.77
CA LEU A 20 -8.23 -1.81 -2.05
C LEU A 20 -8.27 -0.30 -1.85
N VAL A 21 -9.07 0.19 -0.89
CA VAL A 21 -9.13 1.61 -0.58
C VAL A 21 -7.77 2.11 -0.12
N CYS A 22 -7.10 1.41 0.80
CA CYS A 22 -5.76 1.78 1.24
C CYS A 22 -4.74 1.77 0.07
N LEU A 23 -4.78 0.75 -0.78
CA LEU A 23 -3.90 0.63 -1.95
C LEU A 23 -4.11 1.78 -2.93
N VAL A 24 -5.36 2.09 -3.26
CA VAL A 24 -5.70 3.18 -4.19
C VAL A 24 -5.31 4.52 -3.60
N LEU A 25 -5.67 4.81 -2.34
CA LEU A 25 -5.29 6.06 -1.69
C LEU A 25 -3.78 6.23 -1.65
N SER A 26 -3.04 5.17 -1.30
CA SER A 26 -1.57 5.17 -1.30
C SER A 26 -0.96 5.40 -2.69
N GLY A 27 -1.65 5.04 -3.77
CA GLY A 27 -1.18 5.31 -5.13
C GLY A 27 -1.55 6.71 -5.60
N LEU A 28 -2.74 7.20 -5.25
CA LEU A 28 -3.25 8.50 -5.67
C LEU A 28 -2.44 9.67 -5.10
N THR A 29 -1.80 9.50 -3.95
CA THR A 29 -0.87 10.51 -3.36
C THR A 29 0.30 10.86 -4.29
N ALA A 30 0.65 9.98 -5.22
CA ALA A 30 1.72 10.25 -6.18
C ALA A 30 1.34 11.27 -7.28
N PHE A 31 0.04 11.58 -7.47
CA PHE A 31 -0.40 12.61 -8.41
C PHE A 31 -0.15 14.04 -7.89
N PRO A 32 -0.72 14.46 -6.74
CA PRO A 32 -0.49 15.80 -6.19
C PRO A 32 0.73 15.87 -5.25
N LEU A 33 1.81 15.14 -5.56
CA LEU A 33 2.93 14.95 -4.62
C LEU A 33 3.53 16.26 -4.10
N GLU A 34 3.67 17.28 -4.94
CA GLU A 34 4.17 18.59 -4.51
C GLU A 34 3.21 19.28 -3.53
N THR A 35 1.91 19.18 -3.76
CA THR A 35 0.90 19.81 -2.90
C THR A 35 0.82 19.10 -1.56
N GLU A 36 0.85 17.77 -1.56
CA GLU A 36 0.82 16.98 -0.33
C GLU A 36 2.09 17.18 0.52
N THR A 37 3.27 17.22 -0.12
CA THR A 37 4.52 17.51 0.58
C THR A 37 4.56 18.94 1.13
N ARG A 38 3.93 19.91 0.44
CA ARG A 38 3.76 21.28 0.94
C ARG A 38 2.93 21.32 2.21
N TRP A 39 1.74 20.69 2.19
CA TRP A 39 0.89 20.61 3.38
C TRP A 39 1.57 19.92 4.55
N LEU A 40 2.35 18.86 4.27
CA LEU A 40 3.12 18.17 5.29
C LEU A 40 4.22 19.06 5.88
N ALA A 41 4.93 19.84 5.04
CA ALA A 41 5.94 20.79 5.48
C ALA A 41 5.33 21.92 6.31
N ASP A 42 4.24 22.53 5.85
CA ASP A 42 3.50 23.57 6.56
C ASP A 42 3.00 23.07 7.93
N PHE A 43 2.50 21.83 7.99
CA PHE A 43 2.07 21.21 9.24
C PHE A 43 3.23 20.94 10.19
N ALA A 44 4.38 20.51 9.66
CA ALA A 44 5.57 20.21 10.46
C ALA A 44 6.27 21.46 11.00
N ALA A 45 6.15 22.60 10.32
CA ALA A 45 6.81 23.87 10.65
C ALA A 45 5.88 24.95 11.23
N GLY A 46 4.57 24.70 11.29
CA GLY A 46 3.57 25.71 11.69
C GLY A 46 3.63 26.13 13.17
N PRO A 47 3.02 27.27 13.55
CA PRO A 47 3.08 27.83 14.91
C PRO A 47 2.44 26.97 16.02
N ALA A 48 1.62 25.99 15.63
CA ALA A 48 1.00 25.01 16.52
C ALA A 48 1.59 23.59 16.32
N ALA A 49 2.74 23.47 15.65
CA ALA A 49 3.32 22.19 15.27
C ALA A 49 3.87 21.44 16.50
N PRO A 50 3.35 20.24 16.80
CA PRO A 50 3.86 19.42 17.91
C PRO A 50 5.21 18.74 17.59
N LEU A 51 5.75 18.92 16.39
CA LEU A 51 6.90 18.18 15.86
C LEU A 51 8.22 18.96 15.86
N SER A 52 8.17 20.30 15.79
CA SER A 52 9.36 21.15 15.73
C SER A 52 10.26 21.02 16.96
N ASP A 53 9.64 20.90 18.14
CA ASP A 53 10.35 20.91 19.41
C ASP A 53 10.80 19.51 19.85
N HIS A 54 10.22 18.45 19.26
CA HIS A 54 10.46 17.06 19.67
C HIS A 54 11.22 16.21 18.65
N LEU A 55 11.16 16.54 17.35
CA LEU A 55 11.82 15.77 16.28
C LEU A 55 12.40 16.68 15.16
N PRO A 56 13.41 17.51 15.46
CA PRO A 56 13.98 18.46 14.50
C PRO A 56 14.60 17.81 13.25
N GLY A 57 15.06 16.55 13.36
CA GLY A 57 15.57 15.80 12.21
C GLY A 57 14.48 15.40 11.22
N ALA A 58 13.24 15.19 11.68
CA ALA A 58 12.11 14.84 10.83
C ALA A 58 11.56 16.05 10.07
N THR A 59 11.45 17.20 10.75
CA THR A 59 11.00 18.46 10.13
C THR A 59 11.97 18.91 9.03
N ALA A 60 13.27 18.88 9.29
CA ALA A 60 14.30 19.20 8.29
C ALA A 60 14.29 18.23 7.08
N TRP A 61 13.97 16.96 7.31
CA TRP A 61 13.84 15.99 6.22
C TRP A 61 12.60 16.26 5.37
N ILE A 62 11.43 16.53 5.98
CA ILE A 62 10.19 16.87 5.28
C ILE A 62 10.39 18.11 4.40
N ASP A 63 11.00 19.16 4.95
CA ASP A 63 11.28 20.41 4.23
C ASP A 63 12.23 20.19 3.03
N ARG A 64 13.29 19.39 3.24
CA ARG A 64 14.21 19.00 2.16
C ARG A 64 13.48 18.24 1.04
N VAL A 65 12.58 17.31 1.38
CA VAL A 65 11.81 16.55 0.40
C VAL A 65 10.87 17.48 -0.37
N HIS A 66 10.12 18.35 0.30
CA HIS A 66 9.22 19.29 -0.35
C HIS A 66 9.98 20.23 -1.31
N THR A 67 11.08 20.83 -0.83
CA THR A 67 11.93 21.69 -1.65
C THR A 67 12.45 20.96 -2.88
N GLY A 68 12.95 19.73 -2.71
CA GLY A 68 13.45 18.91 -3.83
C GLY A 68 12.37 18.61 -4.88
N VAL A 69 11.15 18.29 -4.46
CA VAL A 69 10.02 18.06 -5.37
C VAL A 69 9.63 19.34 -6.11
N ALA A 70 9.45 20.45 -5.39
CA ALA A 70 9.02 21.72 -5.96
C ALA A 70 10.05 22.28 -6.96
N GLU A 71 11.35 22.28 -6.61
CA GLU A 71 12.40 22.73 -7.53
C GLU A 71 12.51 21.84 -8.78
N THR A 72 12.34 20.52 -8.61
CA THR A 72 12.37 19.57 -9.73
C THR A 72 11.17 19.79 -10.65
N ASN A 73 9.97 19.97 -10.11
CA ASN A 73 8.78 20.25 -10.92
C ASN A 73 8.88 21.57 -11.66
N ALA A 74 9.46 22.60 -11.02
CA ALA A 74 9.66 23.91 -11.65
C ALA A 74 10.66 23.86 -12.82
N ARG A 75 11.71 23.03 -12.73
CA ARG A 75 12.80 22.97 -13.73
C ARG A 75 12.62 21.83 -14.76
N TYR A 76 12.05 20.71 -14.34
CA TYR A 76 11.96 19.45 -15.09
C TYR A 76 10.59 18.78 -14.89
N PRO A 77 9.47 19.45 -15.25
CA PRO A 77 8.11 18.96 -14.97
C PRO A 77 7.81 17.59 -15.59
N PHE A 78 8.47 17.23 -16.70
CA PHE A 78 8.30 15.93 -17.35
C PHE A 78 8.70 14.75 -16.46
N LEU A 79 9.51 14.96 -15.41
CA LEU A 79 9.88 13.90 -14.47
C LEU A 79 8.71 13.45 -13.60
N ALA A 80 7.73 14.33 -13.35
CA ALA A 80 6.50 13.98 -12.63
C ALA A 80 5.68 12.91 -13.38
N TYR A 81 5.89 12.75 -14.69
CA TYR A 81 5.27 11.64 -15.42
C TYR A 81 5.67 10.27 -14.87
N GLY A 82 6.86 10.14 -14.27
CA GLY A 82 7.27 8.93 -13.57
C GLY A 82 6.38 8.61 -12.36
N THR A 83 5.95 9.62 -11.61
CA THR A 83 5.03 9.44 -10.47
C THR A 83 3.60 9.16 -10.93
N ASP A 84 3.18 9.71 -12.08
CA ASP A 84 1.89 9.37 -12.71
C ASP A 84 1.81 7.88 -13.05
N TRP A 85 2.89 7.29 -13.60
CA TRP A 85 2.96 5.85 -13.87
C TRP A 85 2.92 5.00 -12.59
N LEU A 86 3.54 5.47 -11.51
CA LEU A 86 3.48 4.79 -10.21
C LEU A 86 2.05 4.81 -9.65
N ALA A 87 1.35 5.94 -9.73
CA ALA A 87 -0.05 6.06 -9.36
C ALA A 87 -0.92 5.10 -10.19
N PHE A 88 -0.72 5.11 -11.52
CA PHE A 88 -1.44 4.24 -12.44
C PHE A 88 -1.22 2.75 -12.13
N ALA A 89 0.01 2.33 -11.79
CA ALA A 89 0.29 0.96 -11.40
C ALA A 89 -0.57 0.50 -10.21
N HIS A 90 -0.78 1.36 -9.20
CA HIS A 90 -1.66 1.04 -8.07
C HIS A 90 -3.11 0.85 -8.50
N LEU A 91 -3.61 1.66 -9.45
CA LEU A 91 -4.95 1.52 -10.01
C LEU A 91 -5.10 0.21 -10.80
N VAL A 92 -4.10 -0.17 -11.59
CA VAL A 92 -4.08 -1.43 -12.33
C VAL A 92 -4.06 -2.62 -11.37
N ILE A 93 -3.26 -2.56 -10.31
CA ILE A 93 -3.23 -3.59 -9.26
C ILE A 93 -4.61 -3.69 -8.59
N ALA A 94 -5.22 -2.56 -8.22
CA ALA A 94 -6.56 -2.53 -7.64
C ALA A 94 -7.61 -3.13 -8.59
N ALA A 95 -7.52 -2.88 -9.89
CA ALA A 95 -8.40 -3.46 -10.90
C ALA A 95 -8.29 -5.00 -10.95
N ALA A 96 -7.09 -5.56 -10.78
CA ALA A 96 -6.88 -7.01 -10.73
C ALA A 96 -7.64 -7.70 -9.56
N PHE A 97 -7.95 -6.95 -8.50
CA PHE A 97 -8.73 -7.45 -7.37
C PHE A 97 -10.23 -7.57 -7.64
N TRP A 98 -10.72 -7.13 -8.80
CA TRP A 98 -12.10 -7.37 -9.22
C TRP A 98 -12.47 -8.86 -9.22
N GLY A 99 -11.54 -9.73 -9.64
CA GLY A 99 -11.69 -11.18 -9.59
C GLY A 99 -11.94 -11.69 -8.16
N PRO A 100 -11.01 -11.46 -7.20
CA PRO A 100 -11.20 -11.75 -5.78
C PRO A 100 -12.46 -11.19 -5.13
N LEU A 101 -12.90 -9.98 -5.51
CA LEU A 101 -14.14 -9.41 -4.98
C LEU A 101 -15.38 -10.20 -5.44
N LYS A 102 -15.40 -10.63 -6.70
CA LYS A 102 -16.49 -11.44 -7.27
C LYS A 102 -16.46 -12.87 -6.70
N ASP A 103 -15.34 -13.56 -6.84
CA ASP A 103 -15.12 -14.93 -6.38
C ASP A 103 -13.71 -15.09 -5.76
N PRO A 104 -13.58 -14.97 -4.44
CA PRO A 104 -12.30 -15.00 -3.74
C PRO A 104 -11.66 -16.40 -3.70
N VAL A 105 -12.44 -17.48 -3.80
CA VAL A 105 -11.93 -18.85 -3.73
C VAL A 105 -11.24 -19.20 -5.05
N ARG A 106 -11.92 -18.94 -6.18
CA ARG A 106 -11.36 -19.21 -7.50
C ARG A 106 -10.15 -18.32 -7.82
N ASN A 107 -10.12 -17.10 -7.28
CA ASN A 107 -9.06 -16.12 -7.51
C ASN A 107 -8.08 -15.98 -6.33
N ILE A 108 -7.97 -17.01 -5.47
CA ILE A 108 -7.10 -16.97 -4.28
C ILE A 108 -5.63 -16.67 -4.61
N TRP A 109 -5.20 -17.03 -5.82
CA TRP A 109 -3.84 -16.74 -6.29
C TRP A 109 -3.52 -15.25 -6.30
N VAL A 110 -4.47 -14.38 -6.69
CA VAL A 110 -4.27 -12.91 -6.69
C VAL A 110 -4.00 -12.41 -5.26
N ILE A 111 -4.69 -12.97 -4.27
CA ILE A 111 -4.51 -12.61 -2.86
C ILE A 111 -3.13 -13.08 -2.36
N ARG A 112 -2.69 -14.29 -2.74
CA ARG A 112 -1.35 -14.81 -2.41
C ARG A 112 -0.24 -13.98 -3.07
N TRP A 113 -0.43 -13.60 -4.33
CA TRP A 113 0.47 -12.71 -5.06
C TRP A 113 0.57 -11.34 -4.38
N ALA A 114 -0.55 -10.78 -3.92
CA ALA A 114 -0.54 -9.51 -3.20
C ALA A 114 0.16 -9.59 -1.83
N VAL A 115 0.06 -10.73 -1.12
CA VAL A 115 0.86 -10.97 0.09
C VAL A 115 2.35 -10.95 -0.23
N LEU A 116 2.76 -11.60 -1.32
CA LEU A 116 4.15 -11.57 -1.77
C LEU A 116 4.60 -10.14 -2.13
N ALA A 117 3.76 -9.38 -2.85
CA ALA A 117 4.03 -8.00 -3.21
C ALA A 117 4.20 -7.11 -1.96
N CYS A 118 3.33 -7.26 -0.95
CA CYS A 118 3.47 -6.57 0.33
C CYS A 118 4.80 -6.92 1.03
N GLY A 119 5.19 -8.20 1.01
CA GLY A 119 6.48 -8.64 1.54
C GLY A 119 7.67 -8.06 0.79
N ALA A 120 7.56 -7.88 -0.54
CA ALA A 120 8.60 -7.32 -1.39
C ALA A 120 8.86 -5.82 -1.16
N VAL A 121 7.95 -5.09 -0.50
CA VAL A 121 8.17 -3.70 -0.08
C VAL A 121 9.35 -3.59 0.90
N ILE A 122 9.54 -4.60 1.77
CA ILE A 122 10.61 -4.62 2.77
C ILE A 122 12.01 -4.59 2.15
N PRO A 123 12.40 -5.56 1.29
CA PRO A 123 13.71 -5.51 0.64
C PRO A 123 13.86 -4.29 -0.26
N LEU A 124 12.78 -3.83 -0.92
CA LEU A 124 12.83 -2.61 -1.73
C LEU A 124 13.25 -1.39 -0.89
N ALA A 125 12.59 -1.15 0.25
CA ALA A 125 12.90 -0.02 1.12
C ALA A 125 14.31 -0.14 1.75
N LEU A 126 14.73 -1.35 2.11
CA LEU A 126 16.04 -1.59 2.72
C LEU A 126 17.21 -1.48 1.74
N ILE A 127 16.99 -1.74 0.44
CA ILE A 127 18.02 -1.66 -0.60
C ILE A 127 17.99 -0.30 -1.29
N CYS A 128 16.85 0.10 -1.84
CA CYS A 128 16.74 1.33 -2.62
C CYS A 128 16.75 2.59 -1.74
N GLY A 129 16.26 2.50 -0.50
CA GLY A 129 16.30 3.61 0.46
C GLY A 129 17.71 4.16 0.69
N PRO A 130 18.70 3.35 1.11
CA PRO A 130 20.07 3.82 1.27
C PRO A 130 20.72 4.28 -0.04
N LEU A 131 20.45 3.61 -1.16
CA LEU A 131 20.99 4.02 -2.48
C LEU A 131 20.51 5.41 -2.92
N ARG A 132 19.36 5.86 -2.40
CA ARG A 132 18.77 7.18 -2.67
C ARG A 132 18.95 8.18 -1.51
N GLY A 133 19.70 7.81 -0.47
CA GLY A 133 19.96 8.69 0.67
C GLY A 133 18.76 8.90 1.61
N ILE A 134 17.75 8.02 1.58
CA ILE A 134 16.57 8.12 2.44
C ILE A 134 16.96 7.76 3.89
N PRO A 135 16.60 8.55 4.92
CA PRO A 135 16.90 8.25 6.32
C PRO A 135 16.28 6.93 6.80
N LEU A 136 16.91 6.26 7.76
CA LEU A 136 16.45 4.97 8.27
C LEU A 136 15.03 5.02 8.83
N ALA A 137 14.68 6.08 9.57
CA ALA A 137 13.33 6.28 10.11
C ALA A 137 12.27 6.30 9.01
N TRP A 138 12.55 6.96 7.89
CA TRP A 138 11.63 7.02 6.75
C TRP A 138 11.47 5.67 6.05
N ARG A 139 12.55 4.87 5.98
CA ARG A 139 12.46 3.51 5.44
C ARG A 139 11.53 2.63 6.28
N PHE A 140 11.48 2.81 7.61
CA PHE A 140 10.50 2.11 8.46
C PHE A 140 9.06 2.54 8.15
N ILE A 141 8.83 3.82 7.83
CA ILE A 141 7.53 4.31 7.36
C ILE A 141 7.18 3.63 6.02
N ASP A 142 8.10 3.57 5.07
CA ASP A 142 7.88 2.91 3.77
C ASP A 142 7.53 1.42 3.93
N MET A 143 8.26 0.71 4.79
CA MET A 143 7.99 -0.71 5.08
C MET A 143 6.63 -0.93 5.74
N SER A 144 6.14 0.05 6.49
CA SER A 144 4.85 -0.06 7.18
C SER A 144 3.69 -0.27 6.21
N PHE A 145 3.75 0.28 4.99
CA PHE A 145 2.73 0.03 3.97
C PHE A 145 2.61 -1.46 3.61
N GLY A 146 3.74 -2.14 3.45
CA GLY A 146 3.76 -3.59 3.22
C GLY A 146 3.24 -4.37 4.43
N VAL A 147 3.65 -3.98 5.64
CA VAL A 147 3.22 -4.64 6.89
C VAL A 147 1.73 -4.47 7.15
N PHE A 148 1.19 -3.26 7.02
CA PHE A 148 -0.23 -3.00 7.23
C PHE A 148 -1.08 -3.54 6.07
N GLY A 149 -0.56 -3.53 4.84
CA GLY A 149 -1.21 -4.11 3.67
C GLY A 149 -1.33 -5.64 3.75
N VAL A 150 -0.34 -6.35 4.31
CA VAL A 150 -0.37 -7.81 4.37
C VAL A 150 -1.36 -8.36 5.40
N ILE A 151 -1.65 -7.61 6.48
CA ILE A 151 -2.57 -8.02 7.55
C ILE A 151 -3.96 -8.40 7.03
N PRO A 152 -4.72 -7.53 6.32
CA PRO A 152 -6.05 -7.88 5.81
C PRO A 152 -6.00 -9.06 4.84
N LEU A 153 -4.95 -9.18 4.02
CA LEU A 153 -4.80 -10.28 3.07
C LEU A 153 -4.59 -11.62 3.78
N LEU A 154 -3.78 -11.66 4.85
CA LEU A 154 -3.60 -12.88 5.64
C LEU A 154 -4.88 -13.28 6.38
N LEU A 155 -5.66 -12.32 6.87
CA LEU A 155 -6.97 -12.58 7.47
C LEU A 155 -7.94 -13.18 6.44
N VAL A 156 -7.95 -12.64 5.22
CA VAL A 156 -8.74 -13.19 4.10
C VAL A 156 -8.30 -14.61 3.77
N LEU A 157 -7.00 -14.86 3.59
CA LEU A 157 -6.48 -16.19 3.29
C LEU A 157 -6.84 -17.20 4.38
N ARG A 158 -6.72 -16.83 5.66
CA ARG A 158 -7.11 -17.69 6.79
C ARG A 158 -8.60 -18.02 6.75
N ALA A 159 -9.46 -17.04 6.46
CA ALA A 159 -10.90 -17.22 6.36
C ALA A 159 -11.33 -18.08 5.16
N LEU A 160 -10.57 -18.06 4.06
CA LEU A 160 -10.87 -18.84 2.85
C LEU A 160 -10.42 -20.30 2.91
N ARG A 161 -9.51 -20.69 3.81
CA ARG A 161 -8.98 -22.08 3.90
C ARG A 161 -10.06 -23.16 4.00
N PRO A 162 -11.12 -23.03 4.83
CA PRO A 162 -12.17 -24.05 4.92
C PRO A 162 -12.96 -24.19 3.62
N LEU A 163 -13.20 -23.06 2.94
CA LEU A 163 -13.94 -23.01 1.67
C LEU A 163 -13.10 -23.58 0.52
N GLU A 164 -11.78 -23.31 0.48
CA GLU A 164 -10.87 -23.90 -0.51
C GLU A 164 -10.83 -25.44 -0.40
N ARG A 165 -10.84 -25.99 0.82
CA ARG A 165 -10.86 -27.45 1.06
C ARG A 165 -12.17 -28.08 0.60
N ALA A 166 -13.31 -27.44 0.90
CA ALA A 166 -14.61 -27.92 0.45
C ALA A 166 -14.75 -27.89 -1.08
N PHE A 167 -14.16 -26.88 -1.74
CA PHE A 167 -14.22 -26.73 -3.20
C PHE A 167 -13.30 -27.69 -3.97
N ARG A 168 -12.16 -28.11 -3.38
CA ARG A 168 -11.24 -29.06 -4.01
C ARG A 168 -11.72 -30.52 -3.97
N GLY A 169 -12.78 -30.84 -3.23
CA GLY A 169 -13.26 -32.21 -3.02
C GLY A 169 -12.23 -33.10 -2.31
N PRO A 170 -12.61 -34.28 -1.77
CA PRO A 170 -11.63 -35.27 -1.40
C PRO A 170 -10.83 -35.60 -2.66
N ALA A 171 -9.50 -35.44 -2.61
CA ALA A 171 -8.63 -35.90 -3.69
C ALA A 171 -9.03 -37.34 -4.00
N THR A 172 -9.47 -37.60 -5.21
CA THR A 172 -9.77 -38.95 -5.68
C THR A 172 -8.50 -39.76 -5.49
N ALA A 173 -8.49 -40.59 -4.45
CA ALA A 173 -7.50 -41.64 -4.26
C ALA A 173 -7.66 -42.59 -5.45
N GLY A 174 -6.75 -42.46 -6.42
CA GLY A 174 -6.57 -43.35 -7.56
C GLY A 174 -5.11 -43.78 -7.57
#